data_AF-A0A9P1GX90-F1
#
_entry.id   AF-A0A9P1GX90-F1
#
_cell.length_a   1.000
_cell.length_b   1.000
_cell.length_c   1.000
_cell.angle_alpha   90.00
_cell.angle_beta   90.00
_cell.angle_gamma   90.00
#
_symmetry.space_group_name_H-M   'P 1'
#
loop_
_entity.id
_entity.type
_entity.pdbx_description
1 polymer ?
#
loop_
_entity_poly.entity_id
_entity_poly.type
_entity_poly.pdbx_seq_one_letter_code
_entity_poly.pdbx_strand_id
1 'polypeptide(L)'
;MLSAMLLEAFAVPLRVAPAISMMAANGVGLVSFLMNCFAGGSSRGTLVRVIVVGLTLSYCLLQFTSTILLSDVSRGFVTARIDEPQTPAALFGTVGPLGAGINGRYLYRKPIFPAFAELKEGIDGGVEESLTDRTADTGTTLRAYLPINDTQTRRDVQDYTGPATLFDNRVFCTRPLIQDPSFYAETHQSALALTGELRFSSVLGDDLPTIPRFSRASGGLDTIPILCSMPVRAPREEWSNAEQLPLSICLLQFDPLLGGVASIMHEAGGAAEEDNSVATTVAFLVVSTEGYDGWYNTFEPWASSPPQFTSEEDAGVWTRINTEWRNSSALVTLCYSSMAHVTTDIHAYRSGPATSEPTSKRNGTRLDTTDIQTYFGSGDTAEPSKRSLFDIERKNSWIAWKSNGSSIIEEELRDNSIGASVQEYLTLTTVNGSDPKIAKSIMMGDLVQVSLNDEAILGAQSAVFSDTLKKTRNPAKAVQSFLAMQQSLSYYDYLDHFNIYRPSTSRINSPVTRPVGRTFFFVAVATIAFHLVVVVLITVFFLARVRWITIGSPWQCLVHLNGQEMQRVVTDMGLVRNDDEAVDKLRKVGLEKEFVGLTESDEGIRILRMRKSTTVSQP
;
A
#
# COMPACT_ATOMS: atom_id res chain seq x y z
N MET A 1 18.20 -58.85 -2.82
CA MET A 1 17.50 -59.28 -1.58
C MET A 1 16.15 -59.91 -1.88
N LEU A 2 15.17 -59.17 -2.41
CA LEU A 2 13.82 -59.68 -2.65
C LEU A 2 13.76 -60.89 -3.60
N SER A 3 14.53 -60.88 -4.69
CA SER A 3 14.63 -62.02 -5.63
C SER A 3 15.16 -63.29 -4.96
N ALA A 4 16.15 -63.14 -4.09
CA ALA A 4 16.71 -64.26 -3.33
C ALA A 4 15.68 -64.80 -2.32
N MET A 5 14.97 -63.92 -1.62
CA MET A 5 13.87 -64.33 -0.73
C MET A 5 12.78 -65.08 -1.48
N LEU A 6 12.41 -64.65 -2.69
CA LEU A 6 11.39 -65.31 -3.51
C LEU A 6 11.77 -66.72 -3.95
N LEU A 7 13.05 -67.00 -4.18
CA LEU A 7 13.54 -68.31 -4.61
C LEU A 7 13.79 -69.29 -3.45
N GLU A 8 14.23 -68.77 -2.30
CA GLU A 8 14.66 -69.61 -1.19
C GLU A 8 13.58 -69.77 -0.11
N ALA A 9 12.90 -68.68 0.25
CA ALA A 9 11.86 -68.72 1.29
C ALA A 9 10.46 -68.97 0.73
N PHE A 10 10.25 -68.78 -0.58
CA PHE A 10 8.97 -68.94 -1.25
C PHE A 10 9.12 -69.82 -2.50
N ALA A 11 7.98 -70.33 -2.99
CA ALA A 11 7.95 -71.10 -4.23
C ALA A 11 7.53 -70.18 -5.37
N VAL A 12 8.30 -70.17 -6.46
CA VAL A 12 8.03 -69.39 -7.67
C VAL A 12 7.66 -70.32 -8.83
N PRO A 13 6.82 -69.87 -9.78
CA PRO A 13 6.52 -70.67 -10.96
C PRO A 13 7.79 -70.97 -11.75
N LEU A 14 7.91 -72.20 -12.26
CA LEU A 14 9.07 -72.69 -13.01
C LEU A 14 9.47 -71.76 -14.16
N ARG A 15 8.48 -71.17 -14.86
CA ARG A 15 8.73 -70.22 -15.96
C ARG A 15 9.48 -68.94 -15.55
N VAL A 16 9.38 -68.53 -14.29
CA VAL A 16 9.96 -67.27 -13.78
C VAL A 16 11.23 -67.51 -12.96
N ALA A 17 11.46 -68.75 -12.50
CA ALA A 17 12.59 -69.09 -11.63
C ALA A 17 13.97 -68.71 -12.21
N PRO A 18 14.25 -68.91 -13.52
CA PRO A 18 15.52 -68.47 -14.11
C PRO A 18 15.70 -66.96 -14.08
N ALA A 19 14.64 -66.21 -14.43
CA ALA A 19 14.66 -64.75 -14.40
C ALA A 19 14.91 -64.21 -12.98
N ILE A 20 14.25 -64.78 -11.97
CA ILE A 20 14.42 -64.35 -10.57
C ILE A 20 15.83 -64.71 -10.04
N SER A 21 16.42 -65.82 -10.50
CA SER A 21 17.77 -66.25 -10.11
C SER A 21 18.82 -65.29 -10.66
N MET A 22 18.68 -64.92 -11.94
CA MET A 22 19.52 -63.90 -12.56
C MET A 22 19.34 -62.51 -11.90
N MET A 23 18.13 -62.17 -11.46
CA MET A 23 17.87 -60.93 -10.72
C MET A 23 18.57 -60.89 -9.35
N ALA A 24 18.74 -62.03 -8.69
CA ALA A 24 19.49 -62.11 -7.44
C ALA A 24 21.01 -61.94 -7.66
N ALA A 25 21.53 -62.39 -8.81
CA ALA A 25 22.94 -62.31 -9.17
C ALA A 25 23.38 -60.95 -9.70
N ASN A 26 22.62 -60.34 -10.62
CA ASN A 26 23.08 -59.14 -11.33
C ASN A 26 22.37 -57.84 -10.92
N GLY A 27 21.26 -57.93 -10.18
CA GLY A 27 20.37 -56.79 -9.97
C GLY A 27 19.64 -56.42 -11.28
N VAL A 28 18.36 -56.02 -11.17
CA VAL A 28 17.53 -55.69 -12.34
C VAL A 28 16.62 -54.51 -12.00
N GLY A 29 16.20 -53.77 -13.03
CA GLY A 29 15.24 -52.68 -12.90
C GLY A 29 13.90 -53.10 -12.27
N LEU A 30 13.28 -52.13 -11.58
CA LEU A 30 12.07 -52.31 -10.78
C LEU A 30 10.88 -52.89 -11.57
N VAL A 31 10.70 -52.43 -12.82
CA VAL A 31 9.58 -52.87 -13.68
C VAL A 31 9.70 -54.35 -14.03
N SER A 32 10.89 -54.80 -14.44
CA SER A 32 11.12 -56.21 -14.79
C SER A 32 10.97 -57.10 -13.56
N PHE A 33 11.41 -56.65 -12.37
CA PHE A 33 11.20 -57.38 -11.13
C PHE A 33 9.70 -57.49 -10.76
N LEU A 34 8.94 -56.41 -10.90
CA LEU A 34 7.48 -56.40 -10.66
C LEU A 34 6.75 -57.36 -11.61
N MET A 35 7.02 -57.28 -12.92
CA MET A 35 6.40 -58.16 -13.91
C MET A 35 6.60 -59.64 -13.56
N ASN A 36 7.83 -60.01 -13.19
CA ASN A 36 8.17 -61.39 -12.83
C ASN A 36 7.60 -61.81 -11.45
N CYS A 37 7.56 -60.90 -10.47
CA CYS A 37 6.98 -61.16 -9.15
C CYS A 37 5.45 -61.39 -9.20
N PHE A 38 4.76 -60.73 -10.12
CA PHE A 38 3.30 -60.85 -10.31
C PHE A 38 2.90 -61.91 -11.35
N ALA A 39 3.86 -62.45 -12.12
CA ALA A 39 3.58 -63.36 -13.23
C ALA A 39 2.95 -64.70 -12.84
N GLY A 40 2.89 -65.15 -11.57
CA GLY A 40 2.14 -66.38 -11.22
C GLY A 40 1.79 -66.51 -9.73
N GLY A 41 0.51 -66.78 -9.43
CA GLY A 41 -0.06 -66.69 -8.08
C GLY A 41 0.13 -67.93 -7.20
N SER A 42 0.97 -67.79 -6.16
CA SER A 42 0.93 -68.63 -4.96
C SER A 42 0.53 -67.75 -3.77
N SER A 43 -0.42 -68.21 -2.95
CA SER A 43 -0.88 -67.49 -1.74
C SER A 43 0.23 -67.29 -0.71
N ARG A 44 1.31 -68.09 -0.77
CA ARG A 44 2.46 -67.99 0.13
C ARG A 44 3.35 -66.77 -0.14
N GLY A 45 3.30 -66.18 -1.34
CA GLY A 45 4.13 -65.02 -1.73
C GLY A 45 3.47 -63.65 -1.54
N THR A 46 2.25 -63.58 -1.00
CA THR A 46 1.46 -62.34 -0.89
C THR A 46 2.17 -61.26 -0.07
N LEU A 47 2.83 -61.64 1.04
CA LEU A 47 3.57 -60.70 1.89
C LEU A 47 4.70 -59.99 1.12
N VAL A 48 5.47 -60.74 0.33
CA VAL A 48 6.57 -60.18 -0.48
C VAL A 48 6.01 -59.23 -1.54
N ARG A 49 4.88 -59.56 -2.16
CA ARG A 49 4.22 -58.66 -3.14
C ARG A 49 3.78 -57.35 -2.50
N VAL A 50 3.19 -57.39 -1.30
CA VAL A 50 2.78 -56.19 -0.57
C VAL A 50 4.00 -55.32 -0.25
N ILE A 51 5.10 -55.94 0.21
CA ILE A 51 6.37 -55.24 0.50
C ILE A 51 6.92 -54.58 -0.78
N VAL A 52 6.91 -55.28 -1.91
CA VAL A 52 7.43 -54.79 -3.19
C VAL A 52 6.59 -53.64 -3.74
N VAL A 53 5.26 -53.72 -3.63
CA VAL A 53 4.35 -52.63 -4.01
C VAL A 53 4.56 -51.42 -3.10
N GLY A 54 4.65 -51.61 -1.78
CA GLY A 54 4.94 -50.54 -0.82
C GLY A 54 6.29 -49.87 -1.08
N LEU A 55 7.33 -50.64 -1.38
CA LEU A 55 8.65 -50.12 -1.72
C LEU A 55 8.61 -49.32 -3.03
N THR A 56 7.89 -49.80 -4.04
CA THR A 56 7.73 -49.10 -5.32
C THR A 56 6.98 -47.79 -5.16
N LEU A 57 5.84 -47.80 -4.45
CA LEU A 57 5.04 -46.61 -4.21
C LEU A 57 5.81 -45.56 -3.40
N SER A 58 6.51 -45.98 -2.33
CA SER A 58 7.35 -45.07 -1.56
C SER A 58 8.51 -44.52 -2.38
N TYR A 59 9.16 -45.32 -3.21
CA TYR A 59 10.21 -44.85 -4.11
C TYR A 59 9.69 -43.80 -5.10
N CYS A 60 8.55 -44.03 -5.74
CA CYS A 60 7.93 -43.05 -6.63
C CYS A 60 7.59 -41.75 -5.89
N LEU A 61 7.01 -41.82 -4.70
CA LEU A 61 6.70 -40.64 -3.88
C LEU A 61 7.97 -39.89 -3.46
N LEU A 62 9.06 -40.61 -3.15
CA LEU A 62 10.34 -40.03 -2.80
C LEU A 62 10.93 -39.19 -3.94
N GLN A 63 10.75 -39.60 -5.19
CA GLN A 63 11.20 -38.82 -6.36
C GLN A 63 10.48 -37.46 -6.48
N PHE A 64 9.29 -37.31 -5.89
CA PHE A 64 8.52 -36.07 -5.88
C PHE A 64 8.61 -35.31 -4.55
N THR A 65 9.50 -35.70 -3.63
CA THR A 65 9.62 -35.05 -2.31
C THR A 65 9.89 -33.55 -2.40
N SER A 66 10.76 -33.11 -3.31
CA SER A 66 11.01 -31.69 -3.54
C SER A 66 9.75 -30.94 -3.97
N THR A 67 8.95 -31.54 -4.86
CA THR A 67 7.68 -30.97 -5.34
C THR A 67 6.63 -30.91 -4.23
N ILE A 68 6.54 -31.96 -3.41
CA ILE A 68 5.65 -32.03 -2.24
C ILE A 68 6.01 -30.95 -1.23
N LEU A 69 7.30 -30.72 -0.98
CA LEU A 69 7.75 -29.64 -0.09
C LEU A 69 7.52 -28.25 -0.70
N LEU A 70 7.73 -28.08 -2.01
CA LEU A 70 7.53 -26.80 -2.69
C LEU A 70 6.04 -26.42 -2.80
N SER A 71 5.12 -27.40 -2.85
CA SER A 71 3.67 -27.13 -2.86
C SER A 71 3.16 -26.50 -1.55
N ASP A 72 3.94 -26.57 -0.47
CA ASP A 72 3.60 -25.98 0.82
C ASP A 72 4.10 -24.52 0.97
N VAL A 73 4.80 -24.00 -0.04
CA VAL A 73 5.35 -22.65 -0.05
C VAL A 73 4.33 -21.69 -0.65
N SER A 74 4.01 -20.62 0.08
CA SER A 74 3.26 -19.49 -0.47
C SER A 74 3.96 -18.17 -0.22
N ARG A 75 3.48 -17.13 -0.90
CA ARG A 75 3.87 -15.75 -0.63
C ARG A 75 3.14 -15.28 0.62
N GLY A 76 3.91 -14.90 1.63
CA GLY A 76 3.42 -14.23 2.82
C GLY A 76 4.19 -12.94 3.06
N PHE A 77 3.79 -12.19 4.08
CA PHE A 77 4.55 -11.03 4.55
C PHE A 77 5.29 -11.39 5.82
N VAL A 78 6.51 -10.88 5.95
CA VAL A 78 7.25 -10.83 7.21
C VAL A 78 7.51 -9.37 7.54
N THR A 79 7.24 -9.00 8.78
CA THR A 79 7.52 -7.67 9.30
C THR A 79 9.01 -7.57 9.56
N ALA A 80 9.71 -6.82 8.71
CA ALA A 80 11.11 -6.47 8.90
C ALA A 80 11.22 -5.14 9.64
N ARG A 81 12.13 -5.04 10.61
CA ARG A 81 12.50 -3.77 11.23
C ARG A 81 13.68 -3.19 10.45
N ILE A 82 13.58 -1.93 10.07
CA ILE A 82 14.64 -1.17 9.41
C ILE A 82 14.96 0.02 10.30
N ASP A 83 16.20 0.10 10.75
CA ASP A 83 16.72 1.25 11.49
C ASP A 83 17.61 2.05 10.52
N GLU A 84 17.20 3.27 10.20
CA GLU A 84 17.90 4.19 9.28
C GLU A 84 18.57 5.28 10.12
N PRO A 85 19.92 5.33 10.18
CA PRO A 85 20.62 6.31 11.02
C PRO A 85 20.56 7.73 10.46
N GLN A 86 20.25 7.91 9.17
CA GLN A 86 20.30 9.19 8.46
C GLN A 86 19.02 9.42 7.64
N THR A 87 17.92 9.68 8.33
CA THR A 87 16.66 10.05 7.68
C THR A 87 16.56 11.56 7.53
N PRO A 88 16.25 12.09 6.33
CA PRO A 88 16.06 13.53 6.14
C PRO A 88 14.92 14.05 7.05
N ALA A 89 15.19 15.08 7.83
CA ALA A 89 14.25 15.64 8.80
C ALA A 89 13.72 17.01 8.37
N ALA A 90 14.61 17.94 8.02
CA ALA A 90 14.25 19.31 7.67
C ALA A 90 15.25 19.94 6.70
N LEU A 91 14.83 21.07 6.14
CA LEU A 91 15.68 21.99 5.40
C LEU A 91 15.93 23.23 6.25
N PHE A 92 17.19 23.55 6.50
CA PHE A 92 17.60 24.75 7.22
C PHE A 92 18.50 25.65 6.37
N GLY A 93 18.24 26.96 6.43
CA GLY A 93 18.96 28.01 5.70
C GLY A 93 18.30 28.41 4.37
N THR A 94 18.67 29.58 3.84
CA THR A 94 18.20 30.05 2.53
C THR A 94 18.75 29.18 1.40
N VAL A 95 17.87 28.67 0.55
CA VAL A 95 18.22 27.86 -0.62
C VAL A 95 18.85 28.70 -1.75
N GLY A 96 19.82 29.56 -1.47
CA GLY A 96 20.59 30.30 -2.50
C GLY A 96 19.76 30.84 -3.69
N PRO A 97 20.28 30.81 -4.94
CA PRO A 97 19.56 31.23 -6.15
C PRO A 97 18.30 30.41 -6.46
N LEU A 98 18.05 29.29 -5.76
CA LEU A 98 16.86 28.44 -5.92
C LEU A 98 15.65 29.03 -5.17
N GLY A 99 15.88 29.76 -4.07
CA GLY A 99 14.82 30.39 -3.26
C GLY A 99 14.06 31.50 -3.99
N ALA A 100 14.71 32.24 -4.90
CA ALA A 100 14.04 33.29 -5.68
C ALA A 100 13.30 32.77 -6.93
N GLY A 101 13.57 31.53 -7.39
CA GLY A 101 13.09 31.02 -8.68
C GLY A 101 12.08 29.86 -8.62
N ILE A 102 11.85 29.27 -7.45
CA ILE A 102 10.98 28.08 -7.26
C ILE A 102 9.68 28.41 -6.51
N ASN A 103 9.62 29.56 -5.84
CA ASN A 103 8.40 30.12 -5.24
C ASN A 103 7.24 30.02 -6.23
N GLY A 104 6.33 29.06 -6.00
CA GLY A 104 5.10 28.89 -6.78
C GLY A 104 5.04 27.86 -7.86
N ARG A 105 6.16 27.21 -8.21
CA ARG A 105 6.15 26.20 -9.27
C ARG A 105 5.26 24.99 -8.96
N TYR A 106 4.99 24.72 -7.68
CA TYR A 106 4.12 23.64 -7.25
C TYR A 106 2.63 23.87 -7.56
N LEU A 107 2.17 25.13 -7.71
CA LEU A 107 0.78 25.40 -8.15
C LEU A 107 0.49 24.86 -9.55
N TYR A 108 1.51 24.81 -10.40
CA TYR A 108 1.41 24.35 -11.79
C TYR A 108 1.78 22.86 -11.93
N ARG A 109 2.26 22.21 -10.85
CA ARG A 109 2.60 20.79 -10.88
C ARG A 109 1.35 19.92 -10.76
N LYS A 110 1.44 18.74 -11.37
CA LYS A 110 0.45 17.69 -11.19
C LYS A 110 0.51 17.22 -9.74
N PRO A 111 -0.59 17.33 -8.96
CA PRO A 111 -0.61 16.86 -7.59
C PRO A 111 -0.34 15.36 -7.57
N ILE A 112 0.61 14.96 -6.72
CA ILE A 112 0.78 13.60 -6.24
C ILE A 112 0.12 13.52 -4.86
N PHE A 113 -0.34 12.33 -4.48
CA PHE A 113 -1.02 12.12 -3.19
C PHE A 113 -0.30 11.07 -2.33
N PRO A 114 0.96 11.32 -1.92
CA PRO A 114 1.69 10.44 -1.01
C PRO A 114 0.92 10.11 0.27
N ALA A 115 1.10 8.89 0.77
CA ALA A 115 0.65 8.49 2.11
C ALA A 115 1.20 9.46 3.18
N PHE A 116 0.30 10.00 4.00
CA PHE A 116 0.62 10.88 5.12
C PHE A 116 -0.01 10.33 6.40
N ALA A 117 0.45 10.85 7.55
CA ALA A 117 -0.14 10.55 8.84
C ALA A 117 -1.13 11.65 9.24
N GLU A 118 -2.25 11.29 9.84
CA GLU A 118 -3.27 12.23 10.27
C GLU A 118 -3.66 12.00 11.73
N LEU A 119 -3.85 13.10 12.46
CA LEU A 119 -4.49 13.12 13.77
C LEU A 119 -5.71 14.02 13.69
N LYS A 120 -6.89 13.47 14.03
CA LYS A 120 -8.12 14.24 14.23
C LYS A 120 -8.44 14.26 15.72
N GLU A 121 -8.53 15.44 16.32
CA GLU A 121 -8.87 15.59 17.73
C GLU A 121 -10.33 16.00 17.87
N GLY A 122 -11.19 15.07 18.28
CA GLY A 122 -12.62 15.33 18.50
C GLY A 122 -13.13 14.99 19.90
N ILE A 123 -12.37 14.35 20.78
CA ILE A 123 -12.97 13.75 22.00
C ILE A 123 -12.29 14.21 23.30
N ASP A 124 -11.06 14.71 23.27
CA ASP A 124 -10.36 15.18 24.49
C ASP A 124 -9.47 16.39 24.18
N GLY A 125 -10.03 17.60 24.12
CA GLY A 125 -9.26 18.87 24.08
C GLY A 125 -9.08 19.55 22.72
N GLY A 126 -9.52 18.92 21.62
CA GLY A 126 -9.58 19.52 20.28
C GLY A 126 -10.97 20.04 19.90
N VAL A 127 -11.04 20.90 18.88
CA VAL A 127 -12.31 21.40 18.31
C VAL A 127 -12.89 20.40 17.32
N GLU A 128 -14.17 20.04 17.47
CA GLU A 128 -14.89 19.16 16.54
C GLU A 128 -15.25 19.85 15.21
N GLU A 129 -15.45 19.05 14.17
CA GLU A 129 -15.98 19.54 12.89
C GLU A 129 -17.39 20.10 13.08
N SER A 130 -17.66 21.29 12.56
CA SER A 130 -18.96 21.95 12.68
C SER A 130 -19.33 22.71 11.41
N LEU A 131 -20.60 22.65 11.03
CA LEU A 131 -21.17 23.43 9.93
C LEU A 131 -22.48 24.05 10.40
N THR A 132 -22.51 25.37 10.46
CA THR A 132 -23.67 26.18 10.84
C THR A 132 -24.10 27.07 9.67
N ASP A 133 -25.19 27.82 9.85
CA ASP A 133 -25.64 28.81 8.88
C ASP A 133 -24.66 29.99 8.72
N ARG A 134 -23.73 30.22 9.66
CA ARG A 134 -22.79 31.35 9.58
C ARG A 134 -21.32 30.93 9.47
N THR A 135 -21.00 29.70 9.89
CA THR A 135 -19.63 29.24 10.06
C THR A 135 -19.44 27.80 9.59
N ALA A 136 -18.22 27.48 9.18
CA ALA A 136 -17.78 26.14 8.87
C ALA A 136 -16.39 25.91 9.47
N ASP A 137 -16.23 24.90 10.30
CA ASP A 137 -14.96 24.51 10.92
C ASP A 137 -14.67 23.05 10.59
N THR A 138 -13.47 22.76 10.10
CA THR A 138 -13.05 21.39 9.84
C THR A 138 -12.73 20.60 11.11
N GLY A 139 -12.66 21.28 12.25
CA GLY A 139 -12.14 20.74 13.48
C GLY A 139 -10.61 20.58 13.44
N THR A 140 -10.07 20.19 14.57
CA THR A 140 -8.63 20.07 14.80
C THR A 140 -8.07 18.89 14.02
N THR A 141 -7.21 19.18 13.04
CA THR A 141 -6.61 18.18 12.15
C THR A 141 -5.13 18.47 11.97
N LEU A 142 -4.26 17.57 12.43
CA LEU A 142 -2.83 17.61 12.12
C LEU A 142 -2.50 16.61 11.02
N ARG A 143 -1.63 17.01 10.09
CA ARG A 143 -1.11 16.13 9.04
C ARG A 143 0.41 16.12 9.08
N ALA A 144 0.98 14.93 9.17
CA ALA A 144 2.43 14.75 9.14
C ALA A 144 2.85 14.07 7.83
N TYR A 145 3.83 14.66 7.15
CA TYR A 145 4.42 14.07 5.96
C TYR A 145 5.70 13.33 6.33
N LEU A 146 5.79 12.07 5.91
CA LEU A 146 6.90 11.18 6.24
C LEU A 146 8.02 11.37 5.21
N PRO A 147 9.31 11.36 5.62
CA PRO A 147 10.46 11.52 4.73
C PRO A 147 10.77 10.24 3.93
N ILE A 148 9.78 9.72 3.22
CA ILE A 148 9.89 8.50 2.41
C ILE A 148 9.42 8.85 1.00
N ASN A 149 10.35 8.97 0.05
CA ASN A 149 10.03 9.40 -1.32
C ASN A 149 9.45 8.26 -2.18
N ASP A 150 9.88 7.01 -1.95
CA ASP A 150 9.43 5.86 -2.75
C ASP A 150 8.01 5.41 -2.37
N THR A 151 7.12 5.37 -3.37
CA THR A 151 5.70 4.97 -3.20
C THR A 151 5.56 3.54 -2.70
N GLN A 152 6.40 2.61 -3.19
CA GLN A 152 6.31 1.21 -2.76
C GLN A 152 6.73 1.06 -1.29
N THR A 153 7.79 1.75 -0.88
CA THR A 153 8.28 1.78 0.49
C THR A 153 7.24 2.39 1.43
N ARG A 154 6.64 3.55 1.10
CA ARG A 154 5.51 4.12 1.87
C ARG A 154 4.35 3.13 2.00
N ARG A 155 4.05 2.42 0.91
CA ARG A 155 2.99 1.41 0.89
C ARG A 155 3.34 0.21 1.75
N ASP A 156 4.60 -0.15 1.95
CA ASP A 156 4.96 -1.35 2.72
C ASP A 156 5.19 -1.05 4.22
N VAL A 157 5.48 0.20 4.58
CA VAL A 157 5.67 0.66 5.98
C VAL A 157 4.36 0.57 6.77
N GLN A 158 4.36 -0.18 7.88
CA GLN A 158 3.24 -0.26 8.82
C GLN A 158 3.39 0.62 10.06
N ASP A 159 4.63 0.82 10.50
CA ASP A 159 4.98 1.56 11.71
C ASP A 159 6.23 2.37 11.39
N TYR A 160 6.22 3.65 11.74
CA TYR A 160 7.29 4.59 11.52
C TYR A 160 7.51 5.40 12.80
N THR A 161 8.74 5.41 13.30
CA THR A 161 9.20 6.24 14.41
C THR A 161 10.37 7.08 13.94
N GLY A 162 10.25 8.40 13.93
CA GLY A 162 11.31 9.27 13.45
C GLY A 162 10.81 10.66 13.05
N PRO A 163 11.67 11.46 12.41
CA PRO A 163 11.34 12.84 12.08
C PRO A 163 10.22 12.93 11.04
N ALA A 164 9.25 13.81 11.26
CA ALA A 164 8.27 14.18 10.25
C ALA A 164 7.92 15.67 10.39
N THR A 165 7.50 16.28 9.29
CA THR A 165 6.98 17.66 9.32
C THR A 165 5.47 17.62 9.48
N LEU A 166 4.99 18.16 10.59
CA LEU A 166 3.57 18.31 10.89
C LEU A 166 3.09 19.68 10.43
N PHE A 167 1.87 19.70 9.92
CA PHE A 167 1.11 20.89 9.60
C PHE A 167 -0.22 20.85 10.34
N ASP A 168 -0.62 22.00 10.87
CA ASP A 168 -1.98 22.21 11.29
C ASP A 168 -2.83 22.56 10.09
N ASN A 169 -3.76 21.66 9.78
CA ASN A 169 -4.63 21.72 8.63
C ASN A 169 -6.05 22.16 9.01
N ARG A 170 -6.30 22.64 10.23
CA ARG A 170 -7.60 23.20 10.59
C ARG A 170 -7.89 24.43 9.74
N VAL A 171 -9.11 24.50 9.24
CA VAL A 171 -9.64 25.65 8.53
C VAL A 171 -10.97 26.05 9.15
N PHE A 172 -11.13 27.33 9.40
CA PHE A 172 -12.36 27.94 9.87
C PHE A 172 -12.83 28.98 8.86
N CYS A 173 -14.03 28.84 8.32
CA CYS A 173 -14.65 29.80 7.43
C CYS A 173 -15.90 30.41 8.05
N THR A 174 -16.17 31.66 7.69
CA THR A 174 -17.33 32.39 8.17
C THR A 174 -17.76 33.42 7.13
N ARG A 175 -19.04 33.75 7.19
CA ARG A 175 -19.64 34.79 6.35
C ARG A 175 -19.04 36.17 6.68
N PRO A 176 -18.38 36.85 5.71
CA PRO A 176 -17.80 38.16 5.91
C PRO A 176 -18.84 39.29 5.91
N LEU A 177 -18.50 40.42 6.51
CA LEU A 177 -19.22 41.68 6.33
C LEU A 177 -18.33 42.62 5.52
N ILE A 178 -18.76 42.96 4.30
CA ILE A 178 -18.01 43.83 3.38
C ILE A 178 -18.74 45.16 3.29
N GLN A 179 -18.11 46.23 3.73
CA GLN A 179 -18.67 47.57 3.58
C GLN A 179 -18.35 48.13 2.21
N ASP A 180 -19.34 48.82 1.65
CA ASP A 180 -19.29 49.48 0.34
C ASP A 180 -18.67 48.59 -0.76
N PRO A 181 -19.19 47.35 -0.94
CA PRO A 181 -18.68 46.46 -1.96
C PRO A 181 -18.88 47.10 -3.34
N SER A 182 -17.82 47.12 -4.13
CA SER A 182 -17.83 47.63 -5.49
C SER A 182 -16.99 46.76 -6.40
N PHE A 183 -17.30 46.83 -7.69
CA PHE A 183 -16.61 46.06 -8.71
C PHE A 183 -15.68 47.00 -9.48
N TYR A 184 -14.43 46.59 -9.59
CA TYR A 184 -13.38 47.31 -10.31
C TYR A 184 -12.98 46.51 -11.54
N ALA A 185 -12.93 47.16 -12.70
CA ALA A 185 -12.44 46.56 -13.94
C ALA A 185 -11.18 47.28 -14.40
N GLU A 186 -10.07 46.56 -14.52
CA GLU A 186 -8.82 47.12 -15.01
C GLU A 186 -8.76 47.06 -16.55
N THR A 187 -8.91 48.21 -17.20
CA THR A 187 -9.04 48.33 -18.68
C THR A 187 -7.81 47.84 -19.46
N HIS A 188 -6.63 47.80 -18.84
CA HIS A 188 -5.38 47.37 -19.49
C HIS A 188 -5.08 45.88 -19.33
N GLN A 189 -5.65 45.22 -18.31
CA GLN A 189 -5.35 43.81 -17.98
C GLN A 189 -6.56 42.88 -18.17
N SER A 190 -7.73 43.44 -18.50
CA SER A 190 -8.96 42.68 -18.64
C SER A 190 -9.20 41.81 -17.39
N ALA A 191 -9.06 42.42 -16.21
CA ALA A 191 -9.29 41.79 -14.92
C ALA A 191 -10.47 42.45 -14.22
N LEU A 192 -11.38 41.64 -13.68
CA LEU A 192 -12.48 42.08 -12.83
C LEU A 192 -12.11 41.76 -11.39
N ALA A 193 -12.26 42.72 -10.48
CA ALA A 193 -11.97 42.57 -9.07
C ALA A 193 -13.14 43.05 -8.21
N LEU A 194 -13.33 42.38 -7.07
CA LEU A 194 -14.17 42.82 -5.98
C LEU A 194 -13.34 43.69 -5.03
N THR A 195 -13.82 44.89 -4.73
CA THR A 195 -13.20 45.80 -3.76
C THR A 195 -14.20 46.22 -2.70
N GLY A 196 -13.71 46.58 -1.51
CA GLY A 196 -14.54 47.00 -0.38
C GLY A 196 -13.73 47.02 0.92
N GLU A 197 -14.40 47.23 2.06
CA GLU A 197 -13.77 47.17 3.38
C GLU A 197 -14.32 46.00 4.21
N LEU A 198 -13.46 45.04 4.53
CA LEU A 198 -13.80 43.88 5.33
C LEU A 198 -13.80 44.25 6.82
N ARG A 199 -14.91 44.02 7.54
CA ARG A 199 -14.99 44.23 9.00
C ARG A 199 -14.72 42.97 9.80
N PHE A 200 -13.83 43.05 10.78
CA PHE A 200 -13.47 41.93 11.66
C PHE A 200 -14.26 41.91 12.98
N SER A 201 -14.61 43.07 13.55
CA SER A 201 -15.35 43.18 14.82
C SER A 201 -16.72 42.49 14.84
N SER A 202 -17.37 42.37 13.68
CA SER A 202 -18.66 41.70 13.54
C SER A 202 -18.57 40.20 13.22
N VAL A 203 -17.37 39.69 12.90
CA VAL A 203 -17.15 38.31 12.43
C VAL A 203 -16.80 37.37 13.60
N LEU A 204 -16.18 37.89 14.65
CA LEU A 204 -15.72 37.16 15.84
C LEU A 204 -16.55 37.50 17.09
N GLY A 205 -17.87 37.33 17.01
CA GLY A 205 -18.77 37.46 18.17
C GLY A 205 -18.36 36.54 19.33
N ASP A 206 -18.75 36.90 20.56
CA ASP A 206 -18.32 36.22 21.81
C ASP A 206 -18.75 34.75 21.94
N ASP A 207 -19.53 34.21 20.99
CA ASP A 207 -20.09 32.85 21.01
C ASP A 207 -19.33 31.83 20.12
N LEU A 208 -18.18 32.18 19.53
CA LEU A 208 -17.40 31.24 18.72
C LEU A 208 -16.44 30.38 19.58
N PRO A 209 -16.42 29.04 19.38
CA PRO A 209 -15.59 28.14 20.18
C PRO A 209 -14.10 28.42 19.95
N THR A 210 -13.43 28.85 21.03
CA THR A 210 -11.96 28.82 21.20
C THR A 210 -11.16 29.26 19.97
N ILE A 211 -11.39 30.49 19.54
CA ILE A 211 -10.43 31.28 18.74
C ILE A 211 -9.72 32.18 19.77
N PRO A 212 -8.49 31.87 20.20
CA PRO A 212 -7.72 32.77 21.04
C PRO A 212 -7.56 34.11 20.32
N ARG A 213 -8.15 35.15 20.91
CA ARG A 213 -7.90 36.52 20.50
C ARG A 213 -6.46 36.84 20.90
N PHE A 214 -5.60 37.18 19.96
CA PHE A 214 -4.38 37.90 20.34
C PHE A 214 -4.82 39.24 20.94
N SER A 215 -4.31 39.56 22.13
CA SER A 215 -4.73 40.75 22.88
C SER A 215 -4.57 41.98 21.99
N ARG A 216 -5.68 42.70 21.82
CA ARG A 216 -5.80 43.90 21.00
C ARG A 216 -4.71 44.89 21.42
N ALA A 217 -3.65 45.03 20.63
CA ALA A 217 -2.82 46.21 20.71
C ALA A 217 -3.74 47.39 20.41
N SER A 218 -3.94 48.25 21.40
CA SER A 218 -4.85 49.39 21.35
C SER A 218 -4.42 50.34 20.22
N GLY A 219 -5.01 50.20 19.02
CA GLY A 219 -4.76 51.10 17.88
C GLY A 219 -4.95 50.54 16.46
N GLY A 220 -5.18 49.23 16.25
CA GLY A 220 -5.35 48.65 14.91
C GLY A 220 -6.68 49.00 14.21
N LEU A 221 -6.66 49.11 12.86
CA LEU A 221 -7.86 49.34 12.04
C LEU A 221 -8.88 48.19 12.20
N ASP A 222 -10.16 48.52 12.36
CA ASP A 222 -11.27 47.54 12.43
C ASP A 222 -11.70 47.01 11.04
N THR A 223 -11.20 47.67 9.98
CA THR A 223 -11.45 47.33 8.59
C THR A 223 -10.16 47.10 7.83
N ILE A 224 -10.17 46.13 6.91
CA ILE A 224 -9.09 45.93 5.93
C ILE A 224 -9.66 46.14 4.52
N PRO A 225 -9.06 47.02 3.70
CA PRO A 225 -9.46 47.15 2.31
C PRO A 225 -9.12 45.85 1.55
N ILE A 226 -10.03 45.38 0.72
CA ILE A 226 -9.83 44.20 -0.12
C ILE A 226 -9.83 44.57 -1.59
N LEU A 227 -9.01 43.89 -2.39
CA LEU A 227 -9.08 43.89 -3.85
C LEU A 227 -8.80 42.46 -4.33
N CYS A 228 -9.87 41.73 -4.67
CA CYS A 228 -9.81 40.30 -4.99
C CYS A 228 -10.25 40.04 -6.42
N SER A 229 -9.42 39.37 -7.21
CA SER A 229 -9.75 39.01 -8.60
C SER A 229 -10.95 38.07 -8.64
N MET A 230 -11.89 38.36 -9.52
CA MET A 230 -13.12 37.60 -9.66
C MET A 230 -13.00 36.56 -10.77
N PRO A 231 -13.36 35.30 -10.50
CA PRO A 231 -13.25 34.26 -11.50
C PRO A 231 -14.37 34.43 -12.54
N VAL A 232 -14.03 34.76 -13.79
CA VAL A 232 -14.99 34.84 -14.90
C VAL A 232 -14.74 33.72 -15.90
N ARG A 233 -15.81 32.98 -16.22
CA ARG A 233 -15.76 31.80 -17.08
C ARG A 233 -15.57 32.18 -18.55
N ALA A 234 -14.74 31.40 -19.25
CA ALA A 234 -14.56 31.53 -20.70
C ALA A 234 -15.81 31.18 -21.51
N PRO A 235 -16.00 31.81 -22.68
CA PRO A 235 -17.08 31.45 -23.57
C PRO A 235 -16.92 29.97 -23.92
N ARG A 236 -18.06 29.29 -24.08
CA ARG A 236 -18.18 27.84 -24.23
C ARG A 236 -17.47 27.32 -25.49
N GLU A 237 -16.14 27.30 -25.49
CA GLU A 237 -15.35 26.50 -26.41
C GLU A 237 -15.46 25.03 -26.00
N GLU A 238 -15.32 24.12 -26.98
CA GLU A 238 -15.45 22.66 -26.82
C GLU A 238 -14.53 22.05 -25.74
N TRP A 239 -13.52 22.79 -25.27
CA TRP A 239 -12.57 22.35 -24.25
C TRP A 239 -12.89 22.85 -22.83
N SER A 240 -13.87 23.74 -22.64
CA SER A 240 -14.23 24.28 -21.33
C SER A 240 -15.05 23.29 -20.51
N ASN A 241 -14.60 22.93 -19.30
CA ASN A 241 -15.31 21.99 -18.44
C ASN A 241 -16.51 22.67 -17.76
N ALA A 242 -17.66 22.73 -18.45
CA ALA A 242 -18.94 23.32 -18.01
C ALA A 242 -19.32 23.01 -16.53
N GLU A 243 -18.82 21.90 -15.99
CA GLU A 243 -19.09 21.45 -14.63
C GLU A 243 -18.18 22.05 -13.54
N GLN A 244 -17.03 22.67 -13.81
CA GLN A 244 -16.22 23.29 -12.75
C GLN A 244 -16.81 24.64 -12.30
N LEU A 245 -16.82 24.89 -10.99
CA LEU A 245 -17.21 26.19 -10.43
C LEU A 245 -16.09 27.21 -10.68
N PRO A 246 -16.42 28.43 -11.19
CA PRO A 246 -15.45 29.51 -11.29
C PRO A 246 -15.13 30.03 -9.89
N LEU A 247 -13.91 29.80 -9.43
CA LEU A 247 -13.48 30.08 -8.06
C LEU A 247 -12.16 30.85 -8.05
N SER A 248 -12.02 31.77 -7.10
CA SER A 248 -10.73 32.39 -6.78
C SER A 248 -10.50 32.37 -5.27
N ILE A 249 -9.24 32.23 -4.87
CA ILE A 249 -8.79 32.35 -3.48
C ILE A 249 -7.90 33.58 -3.40
N CYS A 250 -8.38 34.60 -2.70
CA CYS A 250 -7.71 35.87 -2.53
C CYS A 250 -7.02 35.93 -1.16
N LEU A 251 -5.71 36.12 -1.16
CA LEU A 251 -4.85 36.11 0.02
C LEU A 251 -4.83 37.50 0.65
N LEU A 252 -5.36 37.64 1.86
CA LEU A 252 -5.50 38.94 2.50
C LEU A 252 -4.19 39.35 3.19
N GLN A 253 -3.80 40.63 3.04
CA GLN A 253 -2.77 41.22 3.89
C GLN A 253 -3.35 41.36 5.29
N PHE A 254 -2.92 40.45 6.18
CA PHE A 254 -3.55 40.26 7.47
C PHE A 254 -2.56 40.55 8.59
N ASP A 255 -2.93 41.44 9.51
CA ASP A 255 -2.25 41.54 10.79
C ASP A 255 -2.83 40.43 11.70
N PRO A 256 -2.02 39.42 12.10
CA PRO A 256 -2.49 38.34 12.96
C PRO A 256 -3.06 38.81 14.30
N LEU A 257 -2.77 40.04 14.74
CA LEU A 257 -3.34 40.65 15.93
C LEU A 257 -4.84 40.99 15.79
N LEU A 258 -5.38 40.98 14.57
CA LEU A 258 -6.81 41.25 14.29
C LEU A 258 -7.72 40.03 14.53
N GLY A 259 -7.15 38.84 14.72
CA GLY A 259 -7.86 37.60 15.03
C GLY A 259 -7.21 36.37 14.38
N GLY A 260 -7.60 35.15 14.74
CA GLY A 260 -7.06 34.00 14.03
C GLY A 260 -7.33 32.64 14.65
N VAL A 261 -7.01 31.57 13.93
CA VAL A 261 -7.18 30.21 14.44
C VAL A 261 -5.90 29.83 15.17
N ALA A 262 -5.99 29.58 16.48
CA ALA A 262 -4.84 29.05 17.21
C ALA A 262 -4.61 27.58 16.87
N SER A 263 -3.33 27.22 16.81
CA SER A 263 -2.93 25.83 16.65
C SER A 263 -2.83 25.11 17.99
N ILE A 264 -3.29 23.86 18.01
CA ILE A 264 -3.07 22.93 19.13
C ILE A 264 -1.60 22.52 19.30
N MET A 265 -0.74 22.85 18.33
CA MET A 265 0.69 22.63 18.47
C MET A 265 1.30 23.50 19.58
N HIS A 266 0.65 24.61 19.93
CA HIS A 266 1.06 25.51 21.01
C HIS A 266 0.39 25.13 22.34
N GLU A 267 1.15 25.14 23.43
CA GLU A 267 0.61 24.90 24.78
C GLU A 267 -0.40 25.99 25.17
N ALA A 268 -1.62 25.58 25.53
CA ALA A 268 -2.60 26.43 26.18
C ALA A 268 -2.14 26.78 27.60
N GLY A 269 -1.41 27.90 27.77
CA GLY A 269 -1.05 28.44 29.08
C GLY A 269 0.40 28.92 29.24
N GLY A 270 1.27 28.72 28.25
CA GLY A 270 2.55 29.42 28.19
C GLY A 270 2.31 30.89 27.82
N ALA A 271 2.98 31.83 28.49
CA ALA A 271 2.84 33.26 28.24
C ALA A 271 3.08 33.57 26.75
N ALA A 272 1.99 33.69 25.97
CA ALA A 272 1.97 34.17 24.60
C ALA A 272 2.21 35.69 24.52
N GLU A 273 2.83 36.27 25.55
CA GLU A 273 2.88 37.72 25.79
C GLU A 273 4.18 38.37 25.28
N GLU A 274 5.22 37.60 24.89
CA GLU A 274 6.53 38.20 24.59
C GLU A 274 7.17 37.89 23.22
N ASP A 275 6.64 37.01 22.38
CA ASP A 275 7.23 36.75 21.06
C ASP A 275 6.19 36.85 19.94
N ASN A 276 6.16 38.00 19.24
CA ASN A 276 5.32 38.32 18.09
C ASN A 276 5.54 37.41 16.86
N SER A 277 6.35 36.36 16.99
CA SER A 277 6.80 35.47 15.92
C SER A 277 5.88 34.26 15.66
N VAL A 278 4.84 34.06 16.48
CA VAL A 278 4.09 32.78 16.52
C VAL A 278 2.64 32.88 15.99
N ALA A 279 2.20 34.06 15.56
CA ALA A 279 0.87 34.18 14.97
C ALA A 279 0.92 33.93 13.45
N THR A 280 1.05 32.65 13.06
CA THR A 280 1.14 32.19 11.66
C THR A 280 -0.20 32.14 10.92
N THR A 281 -1.26 32.71 11.50
CA THR A 281 -2.60 32.66 10.90
C THR A 281 -2.63 33.38 9.56
N VAL A 282 -3.19 32.71 8.55
CA VAL A 282 -3.45 33.30 7.24
C VAL A 282 -4.97 33.38 7.02
N ALA A 283 -5.41 34.51 6.47
CA ALA A 283 -6.79 34.75 6.08
C ALA A 283 -6.94 34.77 4.56
N PHE A 284 -7.97 34.09 4.07
CA PHE A 284 -8.25 33.91 2.66
C PHE A 284 -9.70 34.28 2.38
N LEU A 285 -9.94 35.09 1.36
CA LEU A 285 -11.27 35.34 0.84
C LEU A 285 -11.51 34.38 -0.34
N VAL A 286 -12.50 33.50 -0.21
CA VAL A 286 -12.90 32.62 -1.31
C VAL A 286 -14.06 33.28 -2.05
N VAL A 287 -13.89 33.49 -3.34
CA VAL A 287 -14.87 34.14 -4.22
C VAL A 287 -15.35 33.18 -5.29
N SER A 288 -16.65 33.08 -5.49
CA SER A 288 -17.29 32.34 -6.57
C SER A 288 -18.22 33.27 -7.34
N THR A 289 -18.30 33.13 -8.66
CA THR A 289 -19.26 33.88 -9.47
C THR A 289 -20.44 33.01 -9.90
N GLU A 290 -21.65 33.55 -9.81
CA GLU A 290 -22.88 32.97 -10.34
C GLU A 290 -23.41 33.88 -11.45
N GLY A 291 -23.95 33.31 -12.55
CA GLY A 291 -24.55 34.11 -13.63
C GLY A 291 -23.68 34.35 -14.86
N TYR A 292 -23.34 33.26 -15.56
CA TYR A 292 -22.46 33.26 -16.74
C TYR A 292 -22.72 34.41 -17.75
N ASP A 293 -23.96 34.57 -18.21
CA ASP A 293 -24.28 35.53 -19.29
C ASP A 293 -24.07 36.99 -18.86
N GLY A 294 -24.29 37.34 -17.60
CA GLY A 294 -24.13 38.73 -17.16
C GLY A 294 -22.67 39.10 -16.86
N TRP A 295 -21.86 38.16 -16.37
CA TRP A 295 -20.42 38.43 -16.17
C TRP A 295 -19.64 38.46 -17.48
N TYR A 296 -19.96 37.58 -18.43
CA TYR A 296 -19.24 37.48 -19.70
C TYR A 296 -19.56 38.64 -20.66
N ASN A 297 -20.84 38.98 -20.84
CA ASN A 297 -21.25 40.01 -21.81
C ASN A 297 -20.78 41.43 -21.45
N THR A 298 -20.47 41.69 -20.18
CA THR A 298 -19.96 42.99 -19.75
C THR A 298 -18.44 43.07 -19.70
N PHE A 299 -17.77 41.96 -19.96
CA PHE A 299 -16.31 41.87 -19.99
C PHE A 299 -15.72 42.20 -21.38
N GLU A 300 -16.56 42.55 -22.35
CA GLU A 300 -16.08 43.18 -23.58
C GLU A 300 -15.12 44.32 -23.22
N PRO A 301 -13.84 44.35 -23.66
CA PRO A 301 -12.78 45.29 -23.24
C PRO A 301 -13.10 46.79 -23.39
N TRP A 302 -14.28 47.10 -23.90
CA TRP A 302 -14.82 48.41 -24.25
C TRP A 302 -16.14 48.72 -23.50
N ALA A 303 -16.60 47.85 -22.60
CA ALA A 303 -17.67 48.19 -21.67
C ALA A 303 -17.21 49.32 -20.73
N SER A 304 -17.92 50.45 -20.78
CA SER A 304 -17.50 51.71 -20.14
C SER A 304 -17.59 51.71 -18.60
N SER A 305 -18.16 50.67 -17.97
CA SER A 305 -18.35 50.63 -16.52
C SER A 305 -18.54 49.20 -15.98
N PRO A 306 -17.87 48.85 -14.86
CA PRO A 306 -18.12 47.60 -14.12
C PRO A 306 -19.55 47.55 -13.57
N PRO A 307 -20.07 46.36 -13.20
CA PRO A 307 -21.42 46.24 -12.65
C PRO A 307 -21.55 47.06 -11.38
N GLN A 308 -22.69 47.71 -11.19
CA GLN A 308 -23.00 48.34 -9.91
C GLN A 308 -23.51 47.30 -8.90
N PHE A 309 -23.07 47.46 -7.65
CA PHE A 309 -23.62 46.75 -6.50
C PHE A 309 -25.08 47.14 -6.27
N THR A 310 -25.94 46.16 -5.99
CA THR A 310 -27.36 46.39 -5.70
C THR A 310 -27.76 46.03 -4.28
N SER A 311 -27.43 44.81 -3.85
CA SER A 311 -27.77 44.33 -2.51
C SER A 311 -26.81 43.25 -2.04
N GLU A 312 -26.74 43.09 -0.73
CA GLU A 312 -26.05 41.99 -0.05
C GLU A 312 -27.09 41.07 0.58
N GLU A 313 -26.92 39.77 0.42
CA GLU A 313 -27.78 38.74 0.96
C GLU A 313 -26.99 37.67 1.70
N ASP A 314 -27.62 37.13 2.73
CA ASP A 314 -27.12 36.03 3.51
C ASP A 314 -27.34 34.69 2.78
N ALA A 315 -26.26 33.97 2.50
CA ALA A 315 -26.28 32.68 1.79
C ALA A 315 -25.53 31.59 2.57
N GLY A 316 -25.91 31.39 3.83
CA GLY A 316 -25.23 30.50 4.75
C GLY A 316 -23.85 31.05 5.13
N VAL A 317 -22.81 30.21 5.01
CA VAL A 317 -21.40 30.61 5.27
C VAL A 317 -20.88 31.64 4.24
N TRP A 318 -21.66 31.93 3.21
CA TRP A 318 -21.35 32.87 2.14
C TRP A 318 -22.17 34.16 2.26
N THR A 319 -21.55 35.25 1.84
CA THR A 319 -22.21 36.53 1.54
C THR A 319 -22.45 36.58 0.05
N ARG A 320 -23.70 36.72 -0.37
CA ARG A 320 -24.07 36.94 -1.77
C ARG A 320 -24.12 38.44 -2.06
N ILE A 321 -23.27 38.88 -2.97
CA ILE A 321 -23.23 40.25 -3.47
C ILE A 321 -23.96 40.25 -4.82
N ASN A 322 -25.14 40.84 -4.84
CA ASN A 322 -25.94 40.99 -6.05
C ASN A 322 -25.49 42.20 -6.86
N THR A 323 -25.64 42.08 -8.17
CA THR A 323 -25.34 43.15 -9.13
C THR A 323 -26.62 43.69 -9.76
N GLU A 324 -26.49 44.80 -10.47
CA GLU A 324 -27.58 45.36 -11.29
C GLU A 324 -27.96 44.48 -12.48
N TRP A 325 -27.10 43.53 -12.86
CA TRP A 325 -27.36 42.63 -13.96
C TRP A 325 -28.15 41.41 -13.50
N ARG A 326 -29.19 41.08 -14.29
CA ARG A 326 -30.04 39.93 -13.99
C ARG A 326 -29.19 38.66 -13.90
N ASN A 327 -29.43 37.92 -12.82
CA ASN A 327 -28.84 36.62 -12.53
C ASN A 327 -27.32 36.62 -12.31
N SER A 328 -26.67 37.76 -12.10
CA SER A 328 -25.23 37.84 -11.81
C SER A 328 -24.97 38.22 -10.36
N SER A 329 -24.29 37.34 -9.63
CA SER A 329 -23.90 37.59 -8.24
C SER A 329 -22.52 37.00 -7.93
N ALA A 330 -21.88 37.52 -6.89
CA ALA A 330 -20.65 36.99 -6.34
C ALA A 330 -20.93 36.40 -4.95
N LEU A 331 -20.49 35.17 -4.71
CA LEU A 331 -20.51 34.55 -3.40
C LEU A 331 -19.13 34.68 -2.77
N VAL A 332 -19.09 35.16 -1.54
CA VAL A 332 -17.85 35.46 -0.83
C VAL A 332 -17.86 34.85 0.57
N THR A 333 -16.79 34.14 0.95
CA THR A 333 -16.61 33.64 2.32
C THR A 333 -15.20 33.91 2.82
N LEU A 334 -15.03 34.15 4.11
CA LEU A 334 -13.75 34.45 4.75
C LEU A 334 -13.26 33.23 5.54
N CYS A 335 -12.10 32.72 5.17
CA CYS A 335 -11.50 31.53 5.77
C CYS A 335 -10.18 31.86 6.46
N TYR A 336 -9.89 31.14 7.53
CA TYR A 336 -8.69 31.25 8.34
C TYR A 336 -8.04 29.89 8.48
N SER A 337 -6.71 29.85 8.47
CA SER A 337 -5.92 28.68 8.84
C SER A 337 -4.74 29.11 9.68
N SER A 338 -4.41 28.35 10.73
CA SER A 338 -3.27 28.64 11.59
C SER A 338 -1.95 28.51 10.82
N MET A 339 -1.90 27.68 9.76
CA MET A 339 -0.70 27.34 8.99
C MET A 339 0.53 26.96 9.84
N ALA A 340 0.30 26.60 11.10
CA ALA A 340 1.35 26.24 12.04
C ALA A 340 2.01 24.95 11.57
N HIS A 341 3.32 24.90 11.71
CA HIS A 341 4.11 23.77 11.28
C HIS A 341 5.28 23.54 12.24
N VAL A 342 5.70 22.29 12.36
CA VAL A 342 6.86 21.92 13.17
C VAL A 342 7.42 20.59 12.64
N THR A 343 8.75 20.47 12.60
CA THR A 343 9.39 19.16 12.39
C THR A 343 9.76 18.57 13.74
N THR A 344 9.23 17.39 14.05
CA THR A 344 9.56 16.65 15.28
C THR A 344 9.51 15.15 15.02
N ASP A 345 10.12 14.37 15.92
CA ASP A 345 9.94 12.93 15.93
C ASP A 345 8.47 12.58 16.22
N ILE A 346 7.88 11.68 15.45
CA ILE A 346 6.52 11.15 15.64
C ILE A 346 6.55 9.63 15.68
N HIS A 347 5.48 9.05 16.24
CA HIS A 347 5.13 7.65 16.03
C HIS A 347 3.90 7.62 15.13
N ALA A 348 4.04 7.05 13.93
CA ALA A 348 3.00 6.92 12.93
C ALA A 348 2.78 5.45 12.61
N TYR A 349 1.54 4.97 12.73
CA TYR A 349 1.22 3.57 12.54
C TYR A 349 -0.04 3.38 11.72
N ARG A 350 -0.22 2.19 11.13
CA ARG A 350 -1.46 1.83 10.43
C ARG A 350 -1.87 0.41 10.77
N SER A 351 -3.17 0.21 10.97
CA SER A 351 -3.75 -1.09 11.37
C SER A 351 -4.09 -2.01 10.20
N GLY A 352 -4.09 -1.51 8.96
CA GLY A 352 -4.48 -2.24 7.75
C GLY A 352 -3.39 -2.31 6.66
N PRO A 353 -3.57 -3.19 5.64
CA PRO A 353 -2.73 -3.18 4.45
C PRO A 353 -2.99 -1.89 3.64
N ALA A 354 -1.95 -1.18 3.23
CA ALA A 354 -2.15 0.03 2.43
C ALA A 354 -2.72 -0.28 1.05
N THR A 355 -3.79 0.44 0.72
CA THR A 355 -4.24 0.59 -0.67
C THR A 355 -3.25 1.44 -1.44
N SER A 356 -3.38 1.45 -2.77
CA SER A 356 -2.60 2.38 -3.61
C SER A 356 -2.95 3.82 -3.27
N GLU A 357 -1.93 4.69 -3.28
CA GLU A 357 -2.10 6.15 -3.27
C GLU A 357 -3.06 6.57 -4.41
N PRO A 358 -3.99 7.51 -4.16
CA PRO A 358 -4.97 7.89 -5.17
C PRO A 358 -4.27 8.60 -6.32
N THR A 359 -4.80 8.41 -7.53
CA THR A 359 -4.30 9.07 -8.75
C THR A 359 -5.44 9.83 -9.39
N SER A 360 -5.15 10.99 -9.97
CA SER A 360 -6.12 11.70 -10.81
C SER A 360 -6.51 10.84 -12.02
N LYS A 361 -7.69 10.22 -11.99
CA LYS A 361 -8.26 9.46 -13.12
C LYS A 361 -9.09 10.40 -13.97
N ARG A 362 -9.10 10.18 -15.29
CA ARG A 362 -9.93 10.96 -16.22
C ARG A 362 -11.07 10.10 -16.72
N ASN A 363 -12.30 10.61 -16.65
CA ASN A 363 -13.50 9.99 -17.20
C ASN A 363 -14.05 10.92 -18.30
N GLY A 364 -13.68 10.66 -19.56
CA GLY A 364 -13.97 11.56 -20.68
C GLY A 364 -13.21 12.88 -20.56
N THR A 365 -13.92 14.01 -20.54
CA THR A 365 -13.33 15.34 -20.32
C THR A 365 -13.13 15.67 -18.84
N ARG A 366 -13.82 14.97 -17.94
CA ARG A 366 -13.83 15.24 -16.49
C ARG A 366 -12.74 14.47 -15.73
N LEU A 367 -12.22 15.09 -14.69
CA LEU A 367 -11.38 14.43 -13.68
C LEU A 367 -12.27 13.79 -12.61
N ASP A 368 -12.07 12.50 -12.36
CA ASP A 368 -12.68 11.80 -11.23
C ASP A 368 -11.86 12.08 -9.98
N THR A 369 -12.49 12.76 -9.02
CA THR A 369 -11.87 13.22 -7.78
C THR A 369 -12.35 12.41 -6.57
N THR A 370 -13.21 11.41 -6.75
CA THR A 370 -13.90 10.70 -5.65
C THR A 370 -12.93 10.03 -4.68
N ASP A 371 -11.92 9.35 -5.21
CA ASP A 371 -10.87 8.69 -4.42
C ASP A 371 -10.05 9.74 -3.62
N ILE A 372 -9.73 10.88 -4.24
CA ILE A 372 -8.93 11.96 -3.65
C ILE A 372 -9.71 12.70 -2.55
N GLN A 373 -10.99 12.97 -2.76
CA GLN A 373 -11.87 13.56 -1.75
C GLN A 373 -11.97 12.68 -0.51
N THR A 374 -12.15 11.38 -0.73
CA THR A 374 -12.21 10.41 0.35
C THR A 374 -10.89 10.39 1.10
N TYR A 375 -9.77 10.40 0.37
CA TYR A 375 -8.42 10.44 0.93
C TYR A 375 -8.17 11.62 1.88
N PHE A 376 -8.61 12.84 1.52
CA PHE A 376 -8.50 14.03 2.39
C PHE A 376 -9.59 14.15 3.47
N GLY A 377 -10.47 13.16 3.63
CA GLY A 377 -11.50 13.17 4.67
C GLY A 377 -12.74 14.01 4.33
N SER A 378 -12.94 14.31 3.05
CA SER A 378 -14.17 14.96 2.52
C SER A 378 -15.25 13.94 2.11
N GLY A 379 -15.05 12.65 2.38
CA GLY A 379 -16.04 11.58 2.23
C GLY A 379 -16.66 11.13 3.56
N ASP A 380 -17.44 10.05 3.52
CA ASP A 380 -18.20 9.54 4.69
C ASP A 380 -17.33 8.85 5.75
N THR A 381 -16.03 8.69 5.48
CA THR A 381 -15.09 7.94 6.32
C THR A 381 -14.13 8.89 7.03
N ALA A 382 -14.35 9.11 8.34
CA ALA A 382 -13.53 10.00 9.15
C ALA A 382 -12.16 9.41 9.53
N GLU A 383 -12.09 8.10 9.80
CA GLU A 383 -10.88 7.43 10.33
C GLU A 383 -9.73 7.37 9.30
N PRO A 384 -8.49 7.71 9.68
CA PRO A 384 -7.32 7.63 8.80
C PRO A 384 -7.02 6.20 8.33
N SER A 385 -7.08 5.21 9.23
CA SER A 385 -6.82 3.81 8.91
C SER A 385 -7.73 3.23 7.81
N LYS A 386 -9.00 3.64 7.75
CA LYS A 386 -9.94 3.25 6.68
C LYS A 386 -9.67 3.94 5.34
N ARG A 387 -8.87 5.01 5.34
CA ARG A 387 -8.40 5.72 4.13
C ARG A 387 -6.98 5.32 3.71
N SER A 388 -6.43 4.26 4.31
CA SER A 388 -5.05 3.80 4.11
C SER A 388 -3.99 4.82 4.47
N LEU A 389 -4.31 5.71 5.42
CA LEU A 389 -3.36 6.67 6.00
C LEU A 389 -2.79 6.12 7.31
N PHE A 390 -1.73 6.78 7.78
CA PHE A 390 -1.18 6.51 9.11
C PHE A 390 -1.97 7.31 10.16
N ASP A 391 -2.18 6.70 11.31
CA ASP A 391 -2.58 7.40 12.54
C ASP A 391 -1.32 7.90 13.23
N ILE A 392 -1.38 9.08 13.86
CA ILE A 392 -0.29 9.64 14.66
C ILE A 392 -0.55 9.34 16.14
N GLU A 393 0.45 8.86 16.87
CA GLU A 393 0.39 8.76 18.33
C GLU A 393 0.29 10.14 18.96
N ARG A 394 -0.70 10.33 19.84
CA ARG A 394 -0.97 11.60 20.49
C ARG A 394 0.17 12.01 21.41
N LYS A 395 0.50 13.31 21.38
CA LYS A 395 1.41 13.96 22.34
C LYS A 395 0.69 15.06 23.13
N ASN A 396 1.22 15.38 24.32
CA ASN A 396 0.70 16.46 25.16
C ASN A 396 1.11 17.85 24.64
N SER A 397 2.27 17.94 23.99
CA SER A 397 2.73 19.13 23.29
C SER A 397 3.53 18.70 22.06
N TRP A 398 3.36 19.45 20.97
CA TRP A 398 4.07 19.25 19.71
C TRP A 398 5.27 20.20 19.58
N ILE A 399 5.32 21.24 20.40
CA ILE A 399 6.39 22.26 20.41
C ILE A 399 7.04 22.23 21.79
N ALA A 400 8.31 21.86 21.85
CA ALA A 400 9.12 22.06 23.05
C ALA A 400 9.52 23.54 23.12
N TRP A 401 8.87 24.32 24.00
CA TRP A 401 9.26 25.70 24.26
C TRP A 401 10.72 25.76 24.76
N LYS A 402 11.38 26.91 24.53
CA LYS A 402 12.74 27.25 24.99
C LYS A 402 12.92 26.89 26.48
N SER A 403 13.31 25.66 26.76
CA SER A 403 13.92 25.32 28.03
C SER A 403 15.37 25.81 27.95
N ASN A 404 15.89 26.36 29.04
CA ASN A 404 17.30 26.72 29.14
C ASN A 404 18.15 25.46 28.83
N GLY A 405 18.62 25.32 27.59
CA GLY A 405 19.33 24.14 27.10
C GLY A 405 18.84 23.52 25.79
N SER A 406 17.84 24.10 25.08
CA SER A 406 17.48 23.61 23.73
C SER A 406 18.68 23.67 22.79
N SER A 407 18.98 22.54 22.13
CA SER A 407 20.09 22.47 21.16
C SER A 407 19.76 23.27 19.89
N ILE A 408 20.78 23.76 19.19
CA ILE A 408 20.64 24.48 17.91
C ILE A 408 19.77 23.69 16.93
N ILE A 409 19.92 22.36 16.87
CA ILE A 409 19.17 21.49 15.95
C ILE A 409 17.66 21.53 16.24
N GLU A 410 17.24 21.62 17.50
CA GLU A 410 15.80 21.68 17.83
C GLU A 410 15.19 23.03 17.43
N GLU A 411 15.99 24.09 17.41
CA GLU A 411 15.60 25.40 16.88
C GLU A 411 15.52 25.37 15.34
N GLU A 412 16.47 24.73 14.67
CA GLU A 412 16.45 24.56 13.20
C GLU A 412 15.28 23.69 12.71
N LEU A 413 14.89 22.67 13.48
CA LEU A 413 13.74 21.81 13.17
C LEU A 413 12.40 22.54 13.33
N ARG A 414 12.32 23.49 14.28
CA ARG A 414 11.16 24.36 14.46
C ARG A 414 11.04 25.36 13.30
N ASP A 415 12.15 26.00 12.95
CA ASP A 415 12.19 27.06 11.93
C ASP A 415 12.43 26.49 10.52
N ASN A 416 11.93 25.27 10.25
CA ASN A 416 12.12 24.55 9.00
C ASN A 416 11.63 25.39 7.80
N SER A 417 12.51 25.58 6.82
CA SER A 417 12.27 26.48 5.70
C SER A 417 11.12 26.04 4.79
N ILE A 418 10.65 24.79 4.88
CA ILE A 418 9.57 24.28 4.02
C ILE A 418 8.22 24.79 4.48
N GLY A 419 7.92 24.64 5.77
CA GLY A 419 6.68 25.15 6.32
C GLY A 419 6.64 26.67 6.21
N ALA A 420 7.78 27.31 6.48
CA ALA A 420 8.00 28.71 6.20
C ALA A 420 7.74 29.00 4.71
N SER A 421 8.33 28.29 3.74
CA SER A 421 8.15 28.59 2.30
C SER A 421 6.71 28.46 1.79
N VAL A 422 5.93 27.48 2.28
CA VAL A 422 4.52 27.33 1.89
C VAL A 422 3.72 28.52 2.39
N GLN A 423 3.97 28.92 3.63
CA GLN A 423 3.36 30.10 4.25
C GLN A 423 3.86 31.40 3.58
N GLU A 424 5.17 31.56 3.39
CA GLU A 424 5.84 32.68 2.74
C GLU A 424 5.25 32.85 1.36
N TYR A 425 5.19 31.82 0.52
CA TYR A 425 4.65 31.96 -0.82
C TYR A 425 3.18 32.37 -0.86
N LEU A 426 2.37 31.83 0.07
CA LEU A 426 0.98 32.25 0.23
C LEU A 426 0.87 33.67 0.84
N THR A 427 1.96 34.29 1.29
CA THR A 427 1.99 35.62 1.92
C THR A 427 2.90 36.66 1.21
N LEU A 428 3.78 36.26 0.28
CA LEU A 428 4.99 37.01 -0.12
C LEU A 428 4.87 38.11 -1.16
N THR A 429 3.72 38.36 -1.77
CA THR A 429 3.64 39.46 -2.76
C THR A 429 3.42 40.84 -2.15
N THR A 430 3.56 40.99 -0.83
CA THR A 430 3.35 42.27 -0.13
C THR A 430 4.56 43.23 -0.14
N VAL A 431 5.73 42.84 -0.69
CA VAL A 431 6.97 43.62 -0.45
C VAL A 431 7.50 44.44 -1.65
N ASN A 432 7.04 44.24 -2.90
CA ASN A 432 7.69 44.91 -4.05
C ASN A 432 6.82 45.81 -4.95
N GLY A 433 5.68 46.33 -4.49
CA GLY A 433 4.92 47.30 -5.29
C GLY A 433 3.83 48.07 -4.54
N SER A 434 4.19 49.26 -4.04
CA SER A 434 3.43 50.51 -3.83
C SER A 434 1.90 50.61 -3.64
N ASP A 435 1.09 49.56 -3.50
CA ASP A 435 -0.33 49.72 -3.09
C ASP A 435 -0.78 48.61 -2.12
N PRO A 436 -1.02 48.91 -0.83
CA PRO A 436 -1.44 47.95 0.20
C PRO A 436 -2.84 47.33 -0.04
N LYS A 437 -3.48 47.63 -1.17
CA LYS A 437 -4.81 47.14 -1.53
C LYS A 437 -4.79 45.86 -2.36
N ILE A 438 -3.70 45.53 -3.05
CA ILE A 438 -3.68 44.43 -4.03
C ILE A 438 -3.46 43.08 -3.33
N ALA A 439 -4.52 42.30 -3.17
CA ALA A 439 -4.42 40.93 -2.69
C ALA A 439 -4.09 39.96 -3.85
N LYS A 440 -3.19 39.01 -3.59
CA LYS A 440 -2.84 37.97 -4.57
C LYS A 440 -4.02 37.01 -4.71
N SER A 441 -4.49 36.79 -5.93
CA SER A 441 -5.61 35.89 -6.18
C SER A 441 -5.16 34.65 -6.93
N ILE A 442 -5.56 33.49 -6.43
CA ILE A 442 -5.30 32.21 -7.06
C ILE A 442 -6.56 31.77 -7.79
N MET A 443 -6.48 31.67 -9.11
CA MET A 443 -7.60 31.39 -9.99
C MET A 443 -7.75 29.89 -10.23
N MET A 444 -8.98 29.38 -10.09
CA MET A 444 -9.31 27.96 -10.21
C MET A 444 -10.32 27.72 -11.34
N GLY A 445 -9.93 26.93 -12.35
CA GLY A 445 -10.77 26.49 -13.46
C GLY A 445 -10.39 27.08 -14.82
N ASP A 446 -11.18 26.76 -15.85
CA ASP A 446 -11.01 27.27 -17.23
C ASP A 446 -11.55 28.72 -17.31
N LEU A 447 -10.78 29.68 -16.78
CA LEU A 447 -11.14 31.09 -16.64
C LEU A 447 -10.42 31.96 -17.69
N VAL A 448 -11.06 33.07 -18.10
CA VAL A 448 -10.49 34.01 -19.11
C VAL A 448 -9.46 34.95 -18.51
N GLN A 449 -9.51 35.16 -17.19
CA GLN A 449 -8.78 36.23 -16.53
C GLN A 449 -7.59 35.71 -15.74
N VAL A 450 -6.43 36.27 -16.04
CA VAL A 450 -5.21 36.18 -15.24
C VAL A 450 -4.61 37.58 -15.26
N SER A 451 -4.72 38.36 -14.17
CA SER A 451 -3.84 39.52 -13.97
C SER A 451 -2.38 39.05 -13.87
N LEU A 452 -1.40 39.92 -14.12
CA LEU A 452 0.02 39.60 -13.90
C LEU A 452 0.33 39.15 -12.45
N ASN A 453 -0.56 39.45 -11.49
CA ASN A 453 -0.46 39.02 -10.09
C ASN A 453 -1.32 37.77 -9.76
N ASP A 454 -2.09 37.25 -10.72
CA ASP A 454 -2.94 36.08 -10.52
C ASP A 454 -2.24 34.79 -10.95
N GLU A 455 -2.48 33.70 -10.22
CA GLU A 455 -1.90 32.39 -10.54
C GLU A 455 -2.99 31.38 -10.88
N ALA A 456 -2.93 30.83 -12.10
CA ALA A 456 -3.83 29.77 -12.53
C ALA A 456 -3.33 28.41 -12.02
N ILE A 457 -4.17 27.66 -11.31
CA ILE A 457 -3.80 26.32 -10.84
C ILE A 457 -4.12 25.25 -11.89
N LEU A 458 -3.33 24.17 -11.90
CA LEU A 458 -3.63 22.98 -12.70
C LEU A 458 -5.05 22.43 -12.42
N GLY A 459 -5.76 22.07 -13.48
CA GLY A 459 -7.16 21.59 -13.44
C GLY A 459 -7.48 20.43 -12.50
N ALA A 460 -6.50 19.66 -12.03
CA ALA A 460 -6.70 18.60 -11.04
C ALA A 460 -6.98 19.15 -9.63
N GLN A 461 -6.27 20.19 -9.21
CA GLN A 461 -6.45 20.76 -7.88
C GLN A 461 -7.75 21.58 -7.81
N SER A 462 -8.07 22.32 -8.89
CA SER A 462 -9.35 23.03 -9.03
C SER A 462 -10.55 22.07 -9.04
N ALA A 463 -10.44 20.92 -9.72
CA ALA A 463 -11.46 19.87 -9.71
C ALA A 463 -11.70 19.34 -8.30
N VAL A 464 -10.65 19.03 -7.54
CA VAL A 464 -10.77 18.52 -6.16
C VAL A 464 -11.45 19.56 -5.27
N PHE A 465 -11.05 20.84 -5.35
CA PHE A 465 -11.68 21.91 -4.58
C PHE A 465 -13.17 22.05 -4.93
N SER A 466 -13.48 22.25 -6.22
CA SER A 466 -14.85 22.45 -6.72
C SER A 466 -15.75 21.26 -6.35
N ASP A 467 -15.30 20.03 -6.60
CA ASP A 467 -16.09 18.85 -6.31
C ASP A 467 -16.25 18.63 -4.79
N THR A 468 -15.23 18.96 -3.98
CA THR A 468 -15.33 18.90 -2.51
C THR A 468 -16.37 19.88 -2.00
N LEU A 469 -16.33 21.12 -2.49
CA LEU A 469 -17.30 22.16 -2.13
C LEU A 469 -18.73 21.75 -2.50
N LYS A 470 -18.93 21.20 -3.72
CA LYS A 470 -20.25 20.72 -4.15
C LYS A 470 -20.77 19.56 -3.31
N LYS A 471 -19.90 18.61 -2.98
CA LYS A 471 -20.27 17.40 -2.22
C LYS A 471 -20.58 17.73 -0.76
N THR A 472 -19.73 18.51 -0.11
CA THR A 472 -19.81 18.76 1.34
C THR A 472 -20.63 20.00 1.69
N ARG A 473 -20.81 20.93 0.74
CA ARG A 473 -21.33 22.29 0.99
C ARG A 473 -20.55 23.05 2.07
N ASN A 474 -19.33 22.63 2.35
CA ASN A 474 -18.48 23.18 3.40
C ASN A 474 -17.22 23.83 2.76
N PRO A 475 -17.10 25.17 2.75
CA PRO A 475 -15.93 25.84 2.18
C PRO A 475 -14.64 25.54 2.94
N ALA A 476 -14.72 25.32 4.26
CA ALA A 476 -13.55 25.01 5.08
C ALA A 476 -12.91 23.67 4.67
N LYS A 477 -13.71 22.65 4.35
CA LYS A 477 -13.21 21.36 3.83
C LYS A 477 -12.54 21.49 2.46
N ALA A 478 -13.07 22.34 1.58
CA ALA A 478 -12.49 22.59 0.27
C ALA A 478 -11.13 23.28 0.40
N VAL A 479 -11.04 24.33 1.22
CA VAL A 479 -9.79 25.05 1.51
C VAL A 479 -8.78 24.13 2.23
N GLN A 480 -9.21 23.34 3.22
CA GLN A 480 -8.35 22.37 3.90
C GLN A 480 -7.74 21.35 2.92
N SER A 481 -8.54 20.84 1.97
CA SER A 481 -8.07 19.90 0.95
C SER A 481 -7.04 20.57 0.03
N PHE A 482 -7.27 21.83 -0.34
CA PHE A 482 -6.33 22.61 -1.15
C PHE A 482 -5.01 22.86 -0.44
N LEU A 483 -5.04 23.33 0.81
CA LEU A 483 -3.83 23.58 1.61
C LEU A 483 -3.02 22.29 1.79
N ALA A 484 -3.69 21.16 2.03
CA ALA A 484 -3.02 19.87 2.16
C ALA A 484 -2.35 19.39 0.85
N MET A 485 -2.94 19.69 -0.30
CA MET A 485 -2.28 19.44 -1.59
C MET A 485 -1.04 20.31 -1.76
N GLN A 486 -1.10 21.60 -1.37
CA GLN A 486 0.06 22.50 -1.45
C GLN A 486 1.19 22.07 -0.52
N GLN A 487 0.86 21.77 0.74
CA GLN A 487 1.82 21.31 1.74
C GLN A 487 2.49 20.01 1.30
N SER A 488 1.71 19.03 0.81
CA SER A 488 2.25 17.78 0.29
C SER A 488 3.16 18.00 -0.91
N LEU A 489 2.74 18.81 -1.88
CA LEU A 489 3.55 19.09 -3.08
C LEU A 489 4.87 19.76 -2.70
N SER A 490 4.82 20.79 -1.85
CA SER A 490 6.02 21.47 -1.38
C SER A 490 6.95 20.53 -0.62
N TYR A 491 6.43 19.78 0.35
CA TYR A 491 7.22 18.87 1.17
C TYR A 491 8.01 17.86 0.33
N TYR A 492 7.34 17.14 -0.58
CA TYR A 492 7.99 16.10 -1.39
C TYR A 492 8.84 16.66 -2.53
N ASP A 493 8.56 17.88 -3.02
CA ASP A 493 9.44 18.56 -3.97
C ASP A 493 10.77 18.98 -3.32
N TYR A 494 10.74 19.37 -2.03
CA TYR A 494 11.93 19.78 -1.29
C TYR A 494 12.64 18.65 -0.56
N LEU A 495 12.05 17.44 -0.47
CA LEU A 495 12.59 16.34 0.33
C LEU A 495 14.05 15.99 0.00
N ASP A 496 14.42 16.02 -1.28
CA ASP A 496 15.78 15.74 -1.74
C ASP A 496 16.79 16.86 -1.39
N HIS A 497 16.31 18.02 -0.93
CA HIS A 497 17.14 19.14 -0.50
C HIS A 497 17.40 19.20 1.00
N PHE A 498 16.71 18.38 1.80
CA PHE A 498 16.84 18.39 3.26
C PHE A 498 18.30 18.15 3.66
N ASN A 499 18.80 18.99 4.55
CA ASN A 499 20.20 18.98 5.00
C ASN A 499 20.35 18.63 6.48
N ILE A 500 19.24 18.50 7.21
CA ILE A 500 19.23 18.00 8.58
C ILE A 500 18.76 16.55 8.56
N TYR A 501 19.51 15.67 9.24
CA TYR A 501 19.23 14.23 9.31
C TYR A 501 19.06 13.78 10.76
N ARG A 502 18.10 12.86 10.98
CA ARG A 502 17.81 12.25 12.29
C ARG A 502 17.62 10.74 12.11
N PRO A 503 17.89 9.92 13.14
CA PRO A 503 17.64 8.50 13.05
C PRO A 503 16.14 8.21 13.01
N SER A 504 15.74 7.16 12.28
CA SER A 504 14.37 6.65 12.27
C SER A 504 14.33 5.14 12.30
N THR A 505 13.23 4.59 12.79
CA THR A 505 12.92 3.16 12.75
C THR A 505 11.61 2.97 12.00
N SER A 506 11.58 2.01 11.07
CA SER A 506 10.36 1.60 10.40
C SER A 506 10.14 0.09 10.49
N ARG A 507 8.87 -0.34 10.48
CA ARG A 507 8.48 -1.73 10.30
C ARG A 507 7.81 -1.88 8.95
N ILE A 508 8.37 -2.72 8.10
CA ILE A 508 7.94 -2.90 6.71
C ILE A 508 7.45 -4.32 6.51
N ASN A 509 6.33 -4.48 5.81
CA ASN A 509 5.87 -5.79 5.35
C ASN A 509 6.62 -6.19 4.08
N SER A 510 7.64 -7.04 4.22
CA SER A 510 8.36 -7.56 3.06
C SER A 510 7.70 -8.85 2.55
N PRO A 511 7.40 -8.97 1.24
CA PRO A 511 6.89 -10.21 0.67
C PRO A 511 8.00 -11.26 0.67
N VAL A 512 7.79 -12.36 1.38
CA VAL A 512 8.71 -13.50 1.44
C VAL A 512 7.99 -14.80 1.11
N THR A 513 8.72 -15.72 0.48
CA THR A 513 8.24 -17.10 0.33
C THR A 513 8.45 -17.84 1.64
N ARG A 514 7.35 -18.27 2.27
CA ARG A 514 7.39 -19.02 3.53
C ARG A 514 6.53 -20.28 3.43
N PRO A 515 6.88 -21.36 4.15
CA PRO A 515 6.00 -22.51 4.29
C PRO A 515 4.73 -22.10 5.05
N VAL A 516 3.56 -22.44 4.50
CA VAL A 516 2.25 -22.08 5.09
C VAL A 516 1.68 -23.22 5.92
N GLY A 517 1.85 -24.45 5.44
CA GLY A 517 1.42 -25.65 6.11
C GLY A 517 2.56 -26.39 6.79
N ARG A 518 2.16 -27.47 7.47
CA ARG A 518 3.06 -28.51 7.97
C ARG A 518 2.71 -29.88 7.41
N THR A 519 1.57 -29.98 6.71
CA THR A 519 0.98 -31.24 6.27
C THR A 519 1.90 -31.96 5.29
N PHE A 520 2.39 -31.24 4.27
CA PHE A 520 3.23 -31.84 3.24
C PHE A 520 4.64 -32.16 3.75
N PHE A 521 5.14 -31.39 4.72
CA PHE A 521 6.34 -31.74 5.47
C PHE A 521 6.18 -33.09 6.18
N PHE A 522 5.09 -33.29 6.93
CA PHE A 522 4.82 -34.56 7.60
C PHE A 522 4.61 -35.71 6.61
N VAL A 523 3.98 -35.47 5.47
CA VAL A 523 3.84 -36.47 4.39
C VAL A 523 5.21 -36.89 3.86
N ALA A 524 6.11 -35.95 3.59
CA ALA A 524 7.47 -36.25 3.13
C ALA A 524 8.25 -37.06 4.18
N VAL A 525 8.23 -36.63 5.45
CA VAL A 525 8.90 -37.34 6.55
C VAL A 525 8.32 -38.74 6.75
N ALA A 526 6.99 -38.88 6.75
CA ALA A 526 6.33 -40.18 6.89
C ALA A 526 6.67 -41.13 5.73
N THR A 527 6.77 -40.60 4.50
CA THR A 527 7.17 -41.39 3.33
C THR A 527 8.61 -41.89 3.45
N ILE A 528 9.54 -41.04 3.89
CA ILE A 528 10.94 -41.42 4.16
C ILE A 528 11.00 -42.47 5.26
N ALA A 529 10.33 -42.25 6.39
CA ALA A 529 10.30 -43.18 7.51
C ALA A 529 9.72 -44.54 7.09
N PHE A 530 8.60 -44.55 6.36
CA PHE A 530 8.00 -45.76 5.83
C PHE A 530 8.96 -46.50 4.89
N HIS A 531 9.62 -45.81 3.97
CA HIS A 531 10.60 -46.43 3.07
C HIS A 531 11.75 -47.08 3.84
N LEU A 532 12.32 -46.38 4.83
CA LEU A 532 13.38 -46.91 5.69
C LEU A 532 12.92 -48.14 6.47
N VAL A 533 11.73 -48.10 7.07
CA VAL A 533 11.16 -49.27 7.79
C VAL A 533 11.02 -50.46 6.84
N VAL A 534 10.50 -50.25 5.63
CA VAL A 534 10.35 -51.34 4.64
C VAL A 534 11.72 -51.91 4.24
N VAL A 535 12.73 -51.07 3.99
CA VAL A 535 14.10 -51.52 3.67
C VAL A 535 14.73 -52.29 4.82
N VAL A 536 14.58 -51.82 6.06
CA VAL A 536 15.06 -52.52 7.26
C VAL A 536 14.36 -53.87 7.41
N LEU A 537 13.04 -53.93 7.24
CA LEU A 537 12.30 -55.19 7.28
C LEU A 537 12.80 -56.16 6.21
N ILE A 538 12.95 -55.73 4.95
CA ILE A 538 13.50 -56.57 3.87
C ILE A 538 14.88 -57.10 4.26
N THR A 539 15.73 -56.25 4.84
CA THR A 539 17.08 -56.60 5.26
C THR A 539 17.07 -57.65 6.37
N VAL A 540 16.28 -57.42 7.43
CA VAL A 540 16.13 -58.36 8.55
C VAL A 540 15.55 -59.70 8.08
N PHE A 541 14.49 -59.67 7.26
CA PHE A 541 13.91 -60.89 6.70
C PHE A 541 14.88 -61.64 5.80
N PHE A 542 15.65 -60.93 4.96
CA PHE A 542 16.69 -61.52 4.14
C PHE A 542 17.73 -62.23 5.01
N LEU A 543 18.30 -61.56 6.01
CA LEU A 543 19.29 -62.14 6.91
C LEU A 543 18.75 -63.32 7.74
N ALA A 544 17.46 -63.29 8.11
CA ALA A 544 16.86 -64.34 8.93
C ALA A 544 16.42 -65.59 8.13
N ARG A 545 16.05 -65.42 6.84
CA ARG A 545 15.40 -66.48 6.05
C ARG A 545 16.21 -66.97 4.85
N VAL A 546 17.16 -66.18 4.35
CA VAL A 546 18.02 -66.55 3.21
C VAL A 546 19.37 -67.01 3.75
N ARG A 547 19.74 -68.24 3.45
CA ARG A 547 20.95 -68.92 3.89
C ARG A 547 21.85 -69.33 2.72
N TRP A 548 21.27 -69.63 1.58
CA TRP A 548 21.95 -70.31 0.48
C TRP A 548 22.29 -69.40 -0.70
N ILE A 549 21.46 -68.38 -0.96
CA ILE A 549 21.74 -67.38 -2.00
C ILE A 549 22.59 -66.24 -1.44
N THR A 550 23.76 -66.02 -2.03
CA THR A 550 24.56 -64.80 -1.88
C THR A 550 24.21 -63.79 -2.98
N ILE A 551 23.98 -62.53 -2.59
CA ILE A 551 23.69 -61.45 -3.53
C ILE A 551 24.95 -61.18 -4.36
N GLY A 552 24.81 -61.01 -5.67
CA GLY A 552 25.97 -60.65 -6.50
C GLY A 552 26.81 -61.84 -6.99
N SER A 553 26.38 -63.09 -6.76
CA SER A 553 27.13 -64.28 -7.17
C SER A 553 26.56 -64.94 -8.44
N PRO A 554 27.11 -64.66 -9.64
CA PRO A 554 26.65 -65.28 -10.88
C PRO A 554 26.92 -66.79 -10.91
N TRP A 555 27.97 -67.26 -10.24
CA TRP A 555 28.31 -68.70 -10.16
C TRP A 555 27.23 -69.51 -9.43
N GLN A 556 26.66 -68.97 -8.35
CA GLN A 556 25.55 -69.63 -7.67
C GLN A 556 24.29 -69.70 -8.54
N CYS A 557 24.01 -68.65 -9.32
CA CYS A 557 22.90 -68.67 -10.28
C CYS A 557 23.06 -69.80 -11.31
N LEU A 558 24.27 -70.01 -11.85
CA LEU A 558 24.55 -71.09 -12.80
C LEU A 558 24.38 -72.47 -12.16
N VAL A 559 24.89 -72.67 -10.95
CA VAL A 559 24.76 -73.95 -10.22
C VAL A 559 23.29 -74.25 -9.91
N HIS A 560 22.52 -73.26 -9.48
CA HIS A 560 21.09 -73.40 -9.19
C HIS A 560 20.27 -73.83 -10.42
N LEU A 561 20.66 -73.36 -11.61
CA LEU A 561 20.01 -73.69 -12.88
C LEU A 561 20.45 -75.06 -13.45
N ASN A 562 21.53 -75.65 -12.95
CA ASN A 562 22.06 -76.93 -13.42
C ASN A 562 21.50 -78.15 -12.66
N GLY A 563 20.33 -78.03 -12.02
CA GLY A 563 19.64 -79.15 -11.36
C GLY A 563 18.98 -80.10 -12.35
N GLN A 564 18.85 -81.40 -12.02
CA GLN A 564 18.27 -82.41 -12.92
C GLN A 564 16.90 -82.01 -13.47
N GLU A 565 16.06 -81.34 -12.68
CA GLU A 565 14.75 -80.84 -13.14
C GLU A 565 14.88 -79.66 -14.11
N MET A 566 15.77 -78.70 -13.83
CA MET A 566 16.03 -77.61 -14.76
C MET A 566 16.82 -78.05 -15.98
N GLN A 567 17.66 -79.07 -15.89
CA GLN A 567 18.45 -79.61 -17.00
C GLN A 567 17.54 -80.23 -18.06
N ARG A 568 16.48 -80.93 -17.66
CA ARG A 568 15.44 -81.41 -18.60
C ARG A 568 14.79 -80.25 -19.34
N VAL A 569 14.41 -79.22 -18.59
CA VAL A 569 13.77 -78.01 -19.11
C VAL A 569 14.73 -77.22 -20.02
N VAL A 570 16.01 -77.05 -19.64
CA VAL A 570 17.04 -76.35 -20.42
C VAL A 570 17.42 -77.13 -21.69
N THR A 571 17.48 -78.47 -21.62
CA THR A 571 17.79 -79.32 -22.78
C THR A 571 16.65 -79.30 -23.80
N ASP A 572 15.39 -79.36 -23.34
CA ASP A 572 14.20 -79.26 -24.21
C ASP A 572 13.99 -77.84 -24.76
N MET A 573 14.49 -76.81 -24.06
CA MET A 573 14.37 -75.40 -24.45
C MET A 573 15.59 -74.82 -25.17
N GLY A 574 16.65 -75.60 -25.41
CA GLY A 574 17.92 -75.13 -26.00
C GLY A 574 17.82 -74.55 -27.41
N LEU A 575 16.67 -74.66 -28.07
CA LEU A 575 16.38 -74.15 -29.43
C LEU A 575 15.33 -73.04 -29.46
N VAL A 576 14.92 -72.51 -28.32
CA VAL A 576 13.88 -71.48 -28.22
C VAL A 576 14.45 -70.09 -28.53
N ARG A 577 13.72 -69.28 -29.31
CA ARG A 577 14.21 -67.97 -29.78
C ARG A 577 13.83 -66.79 -28.88
N ASN A 578 12.75 -66.89 -28.10
CA ASN A 578 12.29 -65.85 -27.19
C ASN A 578 11.52 -66.44 -25.99
N ASP A 579 11.32 -65.60 -24.96
CA ASP A 579 10.64 -66.01 -23.73
C ASP A 579 9.19 -66.48 -23.96
N ASP A 580 8.48 -65.91 -24.95
CA ASP A 580 7.10 -66.29 -25.29
C ASP A 580 7.01 -67.72 -25.85
N GLU A 581 7.95 -68.11 -26.70
CA GLU A 581 8.06 -69.47 -27.23
C GLU A 581 8.48 -70.46 -26.13
N ALA A 582 9.30 -70.02 -25.16
CA ALA A 582 9.66 -70.84 -24.00
C ALA A 582 8.44 -71.12 -23.13
N VAL A 583 7.65 -70.08 -22.84
CA VAL A 583 6.42 -70.19 -22.05
C VAL A 583 5.37 -71.06 -22.75
N ASP A 584 5.20 -70.92 -24.07
CA ASP A 584 4.24 -71.75 -24.82
C ASP A 584 4.66 -73.24 -24.87
N LYS A 585 5.95 -73.54 -24.97
CA LYS A 585 6.46 -74.91 -24.84
C LYS A 585 6.27 -75.46 -23.43
N LEU A 586 6.58 -74.69 -22.38
CA LEU A 586 6.33 -75.09 -20.99
C LEU A 586 4.83 -75.33 -20.71
N ARG A 587 3.95 -74.55 -21.36
CA ARG A 587 2.49 -74.76 -21.32
C ARG A 587 2.08 -76.06 -22.00
N LYS A 588 2.64 -76.37 -23.17
CA LYS A 588 2.37 -77.62 -23.92
C LYS A 588 2.82 -78.87 -23.17
N VAL A 589 3.90 -78.79 -22.40
CA VAL A 589 4.42 -79.91 -21.58
C VAL A 589 3.74 -79.97 -20.20
N GLY A 590 2.83 -79.05 -19.88
CA GLY A 590 2.07 -79.03 -18.62
C GLY A 590 2.88 -78.56 -17.41
N LEU A 591 4.11 -78.08 -17.61
CA LEU A 591 5.03 -77.65 -16.56
C LEU A 591 4.86 -76.16 -16.16
N GLU A 592 4.04 -75.41 -16.90
CA GLU A 592 3.85 -73.96 -16.72
C GLU A 592 3.40 -73.55 -15.29
N LYS A 593 2.62 -74.40 -14.61
CA LYS A 593 2.05 -74.13 -13.28
C LYS A 593 2.83 -74.78 -12.13
N GLU A 594 3.98 -75.39 -12.43
CA GLU A 594 4.80 -76.00 -11.40
C GLU A 594 5.54 -74.94 -10.59
N PHE A 595 5.60 -75.15 -9.27
CA PHE A 595 6.30 -74.27 -8.35
C PHE A 595 7.60 -74.92 -7.91
N VAL A 596 8.68 -74.14 -8.04
CA VAL A 596 10.04 -74.54 -7.67
C VAL A 596 10.62 -73.57 -6.64
N GLY A 597 11.60 -74.05 -5.89
CA GLY A 597 12.41 -73.25 -4.99
C GLY A 597 13.75 -73.90 -4.76
N LEU A 598 14.65 -73.22 -4.05
CA LEU A 598 15.94 -73.80 -3.71
C LEU A 598 15.82 -74.80 -2.56
N THR A 599 16.50 -75.92 -2.72
CA THR A 599 16.69 -76.91 -1.66
C THR A 599 18.08 -77.53 -1.78
N GLU A 600 18.59 -78.05 -0.67
CA GLU A 600 19.83 -78.80 -0.62
C GLU A 600 19.62 -80.20 -1.23
N SER A 601 20.52 -80.63 -2.11
CA SER A 601 20.60 -81.99 -2.66
C SER A 601 22.01 -82.57 -2.51
N ASP A 602 22.16 -83.88 -2.75
CA ASP A 602 23.44 -84.60 -2.67
C ASP A 602 24.53 -84.02 -3.60
N GLU A 603 24.14 -83.24 -4.61
CA GLU A 603 25.04 -82.59 -5.57
C GLU A 603 25.10 -81.06 -5.41
N GLY A 604 24.68 -80.53 -4.26
CA GLY A 604 24.68 -79.09 -3.92
C GLY A 604 23.29 -78.45 -3.84
N ILE A 605 23.24 -77.13 -3.66
CA ILE A 605 21.98 -76.37 -3.58
C ILE A 605 21.43 -76.18 -4.99
N ARG A 606 20.19 -76.63 -5.27
CA ARG A 606 19.59 -76.59 -6.61
C ARG A 606 18.11 -76.21 -6.58
N ILE A 607 17.60 -75.73 -7.71
CA ILE A 607 16.17 -75.47 -7.90
C ILE A 607 15.46 -76.82 -8.10
N LEU A 608 14.59 -77.20 -7.17
CA LEU A 608 13.74 -78.41 -7.26
C LEU A 608 12.26 -78.07 -7.04
N ARG A 609 11.40 -78.96 -7.54
CA ARG A 609 9.95 -78.94 -7.39
C ARG A 609 9.56 -79.03 -5.92
N MET A 610 8.79 -78.06 -5.46
CA MET A 610 8.21 -78.14 -4.12
C MET A 610 7.04 -79.13 -4.14
N ARG A 611 7.24 -80.32 -3.56
CA ARG A 611 6.17 -81.31 -3.39
C ARG A 611 5.05 -80.70 -2.55
N LYS A 612 3.79 -80.77 -2.99
CA LYS A 612 2.64 -80.50 -2.10
C LYS A 612 2.79 -81.45 -0.91
N SER A 613 2.94 -80.89 0.29
CA SER A 613 2.91 -81.64 1.54
C SER A 613 1.60 -82.43 1.61
N THR A 614 1.60 -83.68 1.17
CA THR A 614 0.68 -84.69 1.67
C THR A 614 1.03 -84.88 3.13
N THR A 615 0.12 -84.45 4.01
CA THR A 615 0.04 -84.93 5.38
C THR A 615 0.17 -86.44 5.38
N VAL A 616 1.33 -86.95 5.78
CA VAL A 616 1.53 -88.34 6.13
C VAL A 616 1.08 -88.47 7.58
N SER A 617 -0.03 -89.18 7.73
CA SER A 617 -0.53 -89.71 8.98
C SER A 617 0.38 -90.82 9.52
N GLN A 618 0.24 -91.01 10.83
CA GLN A 618 0.40 -92.24 11.62
C GLN A 618 1.69 -92.38 12.46
N PRO A 619 1.64 -93.08 13.61
CA PRO A 619 0.55 -93.25 14.59
C PRO A 619 0.84 -92.56 15.94
#